data_AF-A0AAW9PXD3-F1
#
_entry.id   AF-A0AAW9PXD3-F1
#
_cell.length_a   1.000
_cell.length_b   1.000
_cell.length_c   1.000
_cell.angle_alpha   90.00
_cell.angle_beta   90.00
_cell.angle_gamma   90.00
#
_symmetry.space_group_name_H-M   'P 1'
#
loop_
_entity.id
_entity.type
_entity.pdbx_description
1 polymer ?
#
loop_
_entity_poly.entity_id
_entity_poly.type
_entity_poly.pdbx_seq_one_letter_code
_entity_poly.pdbx_strand_id
1 'polypeptide(L)'
;MILNQAQNNFYKNYRTFSNSIFNHQLGSSIQSETDDYKYSIHATENVAFSYGIPKKPSLRRQVGAVFVVPVSKNHPEVVKGILPTASIFYAADLPGVTKLPDPFLQEGIPTCSKGTQIVQN
;
A
#
# COMPACT_ATOMS: atom_id res chain seq x y z
N MET A 1 6.18 -3.72 3.30
CA MET A 1 6.31 -2.24 3.27
C MET A 1 5.76 -1.65 4.56
N ILE A 2 6.49 -0.77 5.26
CA ILE A 2 6.06 -0.12 6.51
C ILE A 2 4.76 0.68 6.29
N LEU A 3 4.66 1.40 5.17
CA LEU A 3 3.48 2.19 4.82
C LEU A 3 2.20 1.34 4.68
N ASN A 4 2.28 0.11 4.17
CA ASN A 4 1.10 -0.78 4.14
C ASN A 4 0.64 -1.16 5.55
N GLN A 5 1.58 -1.47 6.44
CA GLN A 5 1.26 -1.80 7.83
C GLN A 5 0.60 -0.60 8.53
N ALA A 6 1.12 0.60 8.28
CA ALA A 6 0.56 1.83 8.82
C ALA A 6 -0.86 2.10 8.30
N GLN A 7 -1.10 1.94 7.00
CA GLN A 7 -2.43 2.07 6.40
C GLN A 7 -3.41 1.05 6.97
N ASN A 8 -3.00 -0.21 7.13
CA ASN A 8 -3.81 -1.24 7.80
C ASN A 8 -4.20 -0.83 9.22
N ASN A 9 -3.26 -0.32 10.01
CA ASN A 9 -3.53 0.12 11.38
C ASN A 9 -4.45 1.36 11.40
N PHE A 10 -4.23 2.31 10.49
CA PHE A 10 -5.08 3.49 10.36
C PHE A 10 -6.52 3.10 10.01
N TYR A 11 -6.71 2.19 9.05
CA TYR A 11 -8.03 1.66 8.70
C TYR A 11 -8.71 0.92 9.87
N LYS A 12 -7.96 0.12 10.63
CA LYS A 12 -8.46 -0.56 11.83
C LYS A 12 -8.90 0.39 12.94
N ASN A 13 -8.40 1.62 12.96
CA ASN A 13 -8.77 2.62 13.97
C ASN A 13 -9.87 3.57 13.47
N TYR A 14 -9.81 3.98 12.21
CA TYR A 14 -10.63 5.08 11.67
C TYR A 14 -11.60 4.67 10.55
N ARG A 15 -11.58 3.40 10.11
CA ARG A 15 -12.41 2.86 9.01
C ARG A 15 -12.22 3.57 7.66
N THR A 16 -11.11 4.29 7.52
CA THR A 16 -10.69 4.94 6.29
C THR A 16 -9.18 4.79 6.16
N PHE A 17 -8.67 4.90 4.94
CA PHE A 17 -7.25 5.03 4.68
C PHE A 17 -6.80 6.48 4.79
N SER A 18 -5.51 6.68 5.07
CA SER A 18 -4.91 8.00 5.08
C SER A 18 -4.48 8.41 3.68
N ASN A 19 -4.76 9.66 3.33
CA ASN A 19 -4.24 10.32 2.14
C ASN A 19 -2.97 11.15 2.42
N SER A 20 -2.48 11.19 3.65
CA SER A 20 -1.25 11.91 4.01
C SER A 20 -0.28 11.08 4.85
N ILE A 21 1.00 11.16 4.50
CA ILE A 21 2.12 10.67 5.33
C ILE A 21 2.43 11.72 6.43
N PHE A 22 2.02 12.97 6.23
CA PHE A 22 2.31 14.08 7.14
C PHE A 22 1.44 14.05 8.40
N ASN A 23 1.84 14.84 9.40
CA ASN A 23 1.15 15.01 10.68
C ASN A 23 0.97 13.70 11.46
N HIS A 24 1.90 12.76 11.30
CA HIS A 24 1.92 11.49 12.01
C HIS A 24 0.65 10.64 11.86
N GLN A 25 -0.16 10.89 10.81
CA GLN A 25 -1.39 10.13 10.57
C GLN A 25 -1.12 8.64 10.42
N LEU A 26 0.02 8.28 9.81
CA LEU A 26 0.48 6.91 9.66
C LEU A 26 1.50 6.48 10.72
N GLY A 27 1.75 7.32 11.72
CA GLY A 27 2.69 7.07 12.82
C GLY A 27 3.89 8.02 12.81
N SER A 28 4.44 8.29 13.99
CA SER A 28 5.43 9.35 14.17
C SER A 28 6.80 9.07 13.56
N SER A 29 7.12 7.80 13.34
CA SER A 29 8.39 7.34 12.80
C SER A 29 8.42 7.22 11.27
N ILE A 30 7.30 7.51 10.60
CA ILE A 30 7.21 7.41 9.14
C ILE A 30 7.56 8.75 8.51
N GLN A 31 8.68 8.79 7.81
CA GLN A 31 9.14 9.95 7.06
C GLN A 31 8.66 9.89 5.62
N SER A 32 8.34 11.04 5.04
CA SER A 32 8.00 11.16 3.62
C SER A 32 9.21 11.00 2.70
N GLU A 33 10.43 11.09 3.22
CA GLU A 33 11.67 10.95 2.47
C GLU A 33 12.78 10.41 3.38
N THR A 34 13.68 9.60 2.81
CA THR A 34 14.94 9.16 3.40
C THR A 34 16.10 9.48 2.44
N ASP A 35 17.32 9.09 2.80
CA ASP A 35 18.48 9.21 1.90
C ASP A 35 18.33 8.38 0.61
N ASP A 36 17.54 7.31 0.67
CA ASP A 36 17.40 6.34 -0.40
C ASP A 36 16.10 6.48 -1.20
N TYR A 37 15.01 6.94 -0.57
CA TYR A 37 13.68 6.95 -1.18
C TYR A 37 12.90 8.22 -0.88
N LYS A 38 12.10 8.66 -1.85
CA LYS A 38 10.95 9.54 -1.65
C LYS A 38 9.69 8.69 -1.59
N TYR A 39 8.90 8.87 -0.55
CA TYR A 39 7.64 8.16 -0.38
C TYR A 39 6.45 9.01 -0.83
N SER A 40 5.49 8.35 -1.47
CA SER A 40 4.22 8.96 -1.85
C SER A 40 3.11 7.97 -1.53
N ILE A 41 1.95 8.48 -1.12
CA ILE A 41 0.75 7.67 -0.94
C ILE A 41 -0.43 8.30 -1.69
N HIS A 42 -1.39 7.46 -2.03
CA HIS A 42 -2.68 7.88 -2.52
C HIS A 42 -3.72 6.87 -2.04
N ALA A 43 -4.84 7.33 -1.52
CA ALA A 43 -5.90 6.48 -1.01
C ALA A 43 -7.29 6.90 -1.51
N THR A 44 -8.11 5.90 -1.71
CA THR A 44 -9.56 5.99 -1.94
C THR A 44 -10.27 5.34 -0.76
N GLU A 45 -11.60 5.22 -0.83
CA GLU A 45 -12.40 4.54 0.19
C GLU A 45 -11.99 3.06 0.39
N ASN A 46 -11.61 2.37 -0.69
CA ASN A 46 -11.41 0.92 -0.68
C ASN A 46 -9.96 0.48 -0.88
N VAL A 47 -9.04 1.42 -1.14
CA VAL A 47 -7.63 1.09 -1.33
C VAL A 47 -6.71 2.23 -0.94
N ALA A 48 -5.57 1.90 -0.31
CA ALA A 48 -4.43 2.78 -0.15
C ALA A 48 -3.23 2.26 -0.93
N PHE A 49 -2.64 3.11 -1.75
CA PHE A 49 -1.41 2.88 -2.47
C PHE A 49 -0.25 3.60 -1.81
N SER A 50 0.91 2.95 -1.79
CA SER A 50 2.15 3.47 -1.23
C SER A 50 3.29 3.21 -2.19
N TYR A 51 4.12 4.22 -2.43
CA TYR A 51 5.21 4.15 -3.41
C TYR A 51 6.52 4.57 -2.78
N GLY A 52 7.59 3.86 -3.12
CA GLY A 52 8.97 4.25 -2.85
C GLY A 52 9.67 4.57 -4.16
N ILE A 53 9.96 5.85 -4.36
CA ILE A 53 10.67 6.38 -5.54
C ILE A 53 12.15 6.48 -5.17
N PRO A 54 13.04 5.70 -5.80
CA PRO A 54 14.46 5.67 -5.44
C PRO A 54 15.14 6.98 -5.80
N LYS A 55 16.04 7.43 -4.93
CA LYS A 55 16.92 8.60 -5.15
C LYS A 55 18.24 8.23 -5.85
N LYS A 56 18.55 6.93 -5.92
CA LYS A 56 19.78 6.38 -6.50
C LYS A 56 19.43 5.36 -7.59
N PRO A 57 20.16 5.32 -8.73
CA PRO A 57 19.85 4.39 -9.82
C PRO A 57 19.97 2.90 -9.46
N SER A 58 20.78 2.55 -8.46
CA SER A 58 20.98 1.17 -8.01
C SER A 58 19.83 0.62 -7.16
N LEU A 59 18.84 1.45 -6.80
CA LEU A 59 17.72 1.09 -5.95
C LEU A 59 16.48 0.77 -6.79
N ARG A 60 15.77 -0.29 -6.41
CA ARG A 60 14.51 -0.69 -7.07
C ARG A 60 13.38 0.23 -6.65
N ARG A 61 12.50 0.55 -7.60
CA ARG A 61 11.23 1.21 -7.26
C ARG A 61 10.37 0.27 -6.45
N GLN A 62 9.54 0.82 -5.59
CA GLN A 62 8.68 0.06 -4.69
C GLN A 62 7.25 0.52 -4.83
N VAL A 63 6.32 -0.43 -4.78
CA VAL A 63 4.90 -0.13 -4.61
C VAL A 63 4.28 -1.16 -3.69
N GLY A 64 3.39 -0.67 -2.84
CA GLY A 64 2.50 -1.48 -2.04
C GLY A 64 1.09 -0.96 -2.12
N ALA A 65 0.14 -1.84 -1.85
CA ALA A 65 -1.25 -1.46 -1.70
C ALA A 65 -1.90 -2.22 -0.55
N VAL A 66 -2.91 -1.60 0.04
CA VAL A 66 -3.82 -2.18 1.01
C VAL A 66 -5.23 -2.03 0.47
N PHE A 67 -5.94 -3.14 0.28
CA PHE A 67 -7.28 -3.19 -0.24
C PHE A 67 -8.26 -3.62 0.84
N VAL A 68 -9.44 -3.02 0.86
CA VAL A 68 -10.61 -3.60 1.49
C VAL A 68 -11.07 -4.79 0.64
N VAL A 69 -11.19 -5.97 1.26
CA VAL A 69 -11.62 -7.19 0.59
C VAL A 69 -13.13 -7.37 0.78
N PRO A 70 -13.91 -7.46 -0.30
CA PRO A 70 -15.32 -7.80 -0.18
C PRO A 70 -15.45 -9.24 0.30
N VAL A 71 -16.04 -9.44 1.47
CA VAL A 71 -16.31 -10.76 2.04
C VAL A 71 -17.80 -10.93 2.35
N SER A 72 -18.20 -12.18 2.53
CA SER A 72 -19.54 -12.54 3.02
C SER A 72 -19.89 -11.76 4.30
N LYS A 73 -21.15 -11.31 4.41
CA LYS A 73 -21.67 -10.58 5.58
C LYS A 73 -21.52 -11.36 6.90
N ASN A 74 -21.34 -12.68 6.82
CA ASN A 74 -21.17 -13.55 7.98
C ASN A 74 -19.71 -13.65 8.44
N HIS A 75 -18.77 -12.95 7.79
CA HIS A 75 -17.37 -12.94 8.21
C HIS A 75 -17.22 -12.23 9.57
N PRO A 76 -16.47 -12.80 10.54
CA PRO A 76 -16.41 -12.28 11.92
C PRO A 76 -15.99 -10.81 12.03
N GLU A 77 -15.14 -10.33 11.11
CA GLU A 77 -14.71 -8.93 11.07
C GLU A 77 -15.83 -8.01 10.56
N VAL A 78 -16.61 -8.45 9.57
CA VAL A 78 -17.75 -7.70 9.04
C VAL A 78 -18.86 -7.57 10.08
N VAL A 79 -19.06 -8.61 10.88
CA VAL A 79 -19.99 -8.58 12.04
C VAL A 79 -19.57 -7.51 13.07
N LYS A 80 -18.26 -7.23 13.17
CA LYS A 80 -17.70 -6.15 14.01
C LYS A 80 -17.63 -4.79 13.29
N GLY A 81 -18.18 -4.69 12.07
CA GLY A 81 -18.15 -3.48 11.26
C GLY A 81 -16.75 -3.11 10.74
N ILE A 82 -15.83 -4.07 10.67
CA ILE A 82 -14.50 -3.90 10.09
C ILE A 82 -14.41 -4.77 8.85
N LEU A 83 -14.31 -4.15 7.67
CA LEU A 83 -14.08 -4.95 6.47
C LEU A 83 -12.62 -5.46 6.49
N PRO A 84 -12.38 -6.74 6.16
CA PRO A 84 -11.03 -7.29 6.13
C PRO A 84 -10.20 -6.57 5.09
N THR A 85 -8.90 -6.48 5.35
CA THR A 85 -7.93 -5.85 4.45
C THR A 85 -6.89 -6.84 3.98
N ALA A 86 -6.54 -6.81 2.69
CA ALA A 86 -5.44 -7.56 2.13
C ALA A 86 -4.38 -6.60 1.58
N SER A 87 -3.11 -6.98 1.64
CA SER A 87 -2.02 -6.10 1.21
C SER A 87 -1.07 -6.81 0.26
N ILE A 88 -0.48 -6.03 -0.64
CA ILE A 88 0.57 -6.48 -1.58
C ILE A 88 1.73 -5.51 -1.53
N PHE A 89 2.93 -6.03 -1.79
CA PHE A 89 4.13 -5.25 -1.97
C PHE A 89 4.98 -5.90 -3.05
N TYR A 90 5.58 -5.08 -3.90
CA TYR A 90 6.60 -5.52 -4.82
C TYR A 90 7.58 -4.40 -5.15
N ALA A 91 8.77 -4.81 -5.59
CA ALA A 91 9.83 -3.92 -6.00
C ALA A 91 10.37 -4.35 -7.37
N ALA A 92 10.51 -3.41 -8.28
CA ALA A 92 10.95 -3.67 -9.64
C ALA A 92 11.84 -2.55 -10.16
N ASP A 93 12.70 -2.91 -11.10
CA ASP A 93 13.42 -1.94 -11.91
C ASP A 93 12.79 -1.90 -13.31
N LEU A 94 12.01 -0.86 -13.57
CA LEU A 94 11.37 -0.63 -14.86
C LEU A 94 12.00 0.61 -15.51
N PRO A 95 12.73 0.46 -16.63
CA PRO A 95 13.31 1.58 -17.35
C PRO A 95 12.23 2.59 -17.78
N GLY A 96 12.53 3.89 -17.68
CA GLY A 96 11.66 4.95 -18.17
C GLY A 96 10.41 5.28 -17.34
N VAL A 97 10.20 4.61 -16.19
CA VAL A 97 9.06 4.88 -15.31
C VAL A 97 9.53 5.54 -14.01
N THR A 98 8.82 6.53 -13.49
CA THR A 98 9.13 7.15 -12.18
C THR A 98 8.49 6.38 -11.02
N LYS A 99 7.34 5.76 -11.28
CA LYS A 99 6.47 5.11 -10.30
C LYS A 99 5.98 3.79 -10.87
N LEU A 100 5.93 2.73 -10.05
CA LEU A 100 5.40 1.44 -10.51
C LEU A 100 3.87 1.53 -10.70
N PRO A 101 3.31 0.78 -11.67
CA PRO A 101 1.87 0.69 -11.87
C PRO A 101 1.11 0.27 -10.61
N ASP A 102 -0.12 0.74 -10.50
CA ASP A 102 -0.96 0.50 -9.33
C ASP A 102 -1.35 -0.99 -9.27
N PRO A 103 -1.10 -1.68 -8.14
CA PRO A 103 -1.67 -3.01 -7.92
C PRO A 103 -3.20 -2.95 -8.02
N PHE A 104 -3.83 -4.08 -8.27
CA PHE A 104 -5.29 -4.17 -8.35
C PHE A 104 -5.81 -5.38 -7.57
N LEU A 105 -7.10 -5.36 -7.23
CA LEU A 105 -7.75 -6.47 -6.53
C LEU A 105 -8.44 -7.36 -7.57
N GLN A 106 -7.97 -8.59 -7.73
CA GLN A 106 -8.59 -9.59 -8.60
C GLN A 106 -9.23 -10.66 -7.73
N GLU A 107 -10.56 -10.76 -7.75
CA GLU A 107 -11.32 -11.77 -6.99
C GLU A 107 -10.99 -11.78 -5.48
N GLY A 108 -10.74 -10.60 -4.91
CA GLY A 108 -10.34 -10.47 -3.49
C GLY A 108 -8.86 -10.71 -3.21
N ILE A 109 -8.06 -10.99 -4.24
CA ILE A 109 -6.61 -11.23 -4.14
C ILE A 109 -5.86 -10.01 -4.70
N PRO A 110 -5.07 -9.30 -3.87
CA PRO A 110 -4.19 -8.24 -4.34
C PRO A 110 -3.19 -8.78 -5.37
N THR A 111 -3.10 -8.13 -6.53
CA THR A 111 -2.33 -8.61 -7.68
C THR A 111 -1.50 -7.47 -8.29
N CYS A 112 -0.30 -7.82 -8.75
CA CYS A 112 0.61 -6.94 -9.47
C CYS A 112 0.11 -6.65 -10.88
N SER A 113 0.26 -5.43 -11.37
CA SER A 113 -0.01 -5.09 -12.78
C SER A 113 0.93 -5.85 -13.72
N LYS A 114 0.51 -6.07 -14.98
CA LYS A 114 1.35 -6.76 -15.97
C LYS A 114 2.74 -6.10 -16.08
N GLY A 115 3.78 -6.93 -16.06
CA GLY A 115 5.18 -6.48 -16.16
C GLY A 115 5.89 -6.26 -14.82
N THR A 116 5.21 -6.49 -13.69
CA THR A 116 5.84 -6.41 -12.36
C THR A 116 5.82 -7.77 -11.66
N GLN A 117 6.99 -8.21 -11.18
CA GLN A 117 7.12 -9.50 -10.48
C GLN A 117 6.97 -9.30 -8.97
N ILE A 118 6.26 -10.23 -8.32
CA ILE A 118 6.13 -10.29 -6.87
C ILE A 118 7.50 -10.61 -6.28
N VAL A 119 7.99 -9.79 -5.34
CA VAL A 119 9.10 -10.18 -4.48
C VAL A 119 8.47 -10.79 -3.23
N GLN A 120 8.34 -12.12 -3.22
CA GLN A 120 8.02 -12.84 -1.99
C GLN A 120 9.25 -12.75 -1.08
N ASN A 121 9.02 -12.29 0.15
CA ASN A 121 10.02 -12.23 1.21
C ASN A 121 9.84 -13.42 2.15
#